data_AF-A0AAV6GKF5-F1
#
_entry.id   AF-A0AAV6GKF5-F1
#
_cell.length_a   1.000
_cell.length_b   1.000
_cell.length_c   1.000
_cell.angle_alpha   90.00
_cell.angle_beta   90.00
_cell.angle_gamma   90.00
#
_symmetry.space_group_name_H-M   'P 1'
#
loop_
_entity.id
_entity.type
_entity.pdbx_description
1 polymer ?
#
loop_
_entity_poly.entity_id
_entity_poly.type
_entity_poly.pdbx_seq_one_letter_code
_entity_poly.pdbx_strand_id
1 'polypeptide(L)'
;MSDTTQKKVQKLTIQMEELENRQRRSNLRLLGIPEGAEKGNARTFLMAWLPKALGLSIEQPFTIKQAYWLGTSPQNQARTGETRPRILLVKFLTYRDKDRVMKTARLKEKVLFENSHVMIFPDLSAEVQKQWKLFDGVKQRLRHLRKEYGFMFPARLRIQHKGTWHYFSSPVKAEEFIRQMESSSPEDSSQDHQENGE
;
A
#
# COMPACT_ATOMS: atom_id res chain seq x y z
N MET A 1 6.88 5.32 37.54
CA MET A 1 6.40 6.50 36.79
C MET A 1 4.98 6.80 37.25
N SER A 2 4.63 8.06 37.52
CA SER A 2 3.26 8.44 37.91
C SER A 2 2.28 8.26 36.75
N ASP A 3 1.04 7.84 37.03
CA ASP A 3 -0.04 7.62 36.05
C ASP A 3 -0.28 8.87 35.18
N THR A 4 -0.14 10.06 35.76
CA THR A 4 -0.19 11.34 35.04
C THR A 4 0.90 11.47 33.95
N THR A 5 2.11 10.97 34.21
CA THR A 5 3.22 11.02 33.24
C THR A 5 2.99 10.04 32.10
N GLN A 6 2.51 8.83 32.38
CA GLN A 6 2.16 7.85 31.34
C GLN A 6 1.07 8.39 30.41
N LYS A 7 0.00 9.00 30.96
CA LYS A 7 -1.07 9.63 30.18
C LYS A 7 -0.57 10.76 29.28
N LYS A 8 0.34 11.60 29.78
CA LYS A 8 0.95 12.69 28.99
C LYS A 8 1.81 12.14 27.85
N VAL A 9 2.65 11.14 28.12
CA VAL A 9 3.48 10.49 27.09
C VAL A 9 2.60 9.89 25.99
N GLN A 10 1.55 9.15 26.36
CA GLN A 10 0.61 8.59 25.38
C GLN A 10 -0.04 9.67 24.50
N LYS A 11 -0.51 10.77 25.11
CA LYS A 11 -1.11 11.89 24.37
C LYS A 11 -0.12 12.50 23.37
N LEU A 12 1.12 12.72 23.78
CA LEU A 12 2.16 13.28 22.91
C LEU A 12 2.50 12.32 21.77
N THR A 13 2.60 11.02 22.04
CA THR A 13 2.84 10.00 21.00
C THR A 13 1.75 10.00 19.94
N ILE A 14 0.48 10.07 20.35
CA ILE A 14 -0.65 10.13 19.40
C ILE A 14 -0.58 11.39 18.54
N GLN A 15 -0.30 12.55 19.13
CA GLN A 15 -0.19 13.81 18.40
C GLN A 15 1.00 13.83 17.43
N MET A 16 2.15 13.30 17.85
CA MET A 16 3.34 13.18 17.01
C MET A 16 3.05 12.29 15.78
N GLU A 17 2.39 11.16 16.01
CA GLU A 17 1.99 10.23 14.96
C GLU A 17 1.01 10.88 13.97
N GLU A 18 0.04 11.66 14.45
CA GLU A 18 -0.90 12.39 13.59
C GLU A 18 -0.17 13.42 12.70
N LEU A 19 0.78 14.17 13.28
CA LEU A 19 1.58 15.15 12.54
C LEU A 19 2.48 14.49 11.48
N GLU A 20 3.17 13.40 11.84
CA GLU A 20 4.02 12.63 10.93
C GLU A 20 3.19 12.11 9.74
N ASN A 21 2.02 11.52 10.02
CA ASN A 21 1.14 11.03 8.98
C ASN A 21 0.60 12.14 8.09
N ARG A 22 0.24 13.30 8.66
CA ARG A 22 -0.21 14.46 7.88
C ARG A 22 0.90 14.96 6.94
N GLN A 23 2.15 14.96 7.42
CA GLN A 23 3.30 15.37 6.62
C GLN A 23 3.60 14.39 5.47
N ARG A 24 3.42 13.08 5.71
CA ARG A 24 3.64 12.01 4.73
C ARG A 24 2.46 11.75 3.80
N ARG A 25 1.27 12.30 4.11
CA ARG A 25 0.04 12.04 3.35
C ARG A 25 0.15 12.34 1.86
N SER A 26 1.01 13.27 1.45
CA SER A 26 1.23 13.61 0.02
C SER A 26 2.42 12.87 -0.60
N ASN A 27 3.03 11.92 0.10
CA ASN A 27 4.22 11.22 -0.35
C ASN A 27 3.89 9.85 -0.98
N LEU A 28 4.69 9.44 -1.96
CA LEU A 28 4.75 8.09 -2.52
C LEU A 28 6.19 7.59 -2.54
N ARG A 29 6.33 6.27 -2.45
CA ARG A 29 7.60 5.54 -2.60
C ARG A 29 7.54 4.75 -3.90
N LEU A 30 8.52 4.98 -4.76
CA LEU A 30 8.73 4.23 -6.00
C LEU A 30 9.94 3.32 -5.83
N LEU A 31 9.79 2.06 -6.21
CA LEU A 31 10.86 1.06 -6.18
C LEU A 31 11.02 0.43 -7.56
N GLY A 32 12.26 0.21 -8.00
CA GLY A 32 12.55 -0.43 -9.29
C GLY A 32 12.75 0.55 -10.45
N ILE A 33 12.93 1.84 -10.16
CA ILE A 33 13.41 2.82 -11.15
C ILE A 33 14.93 2.69 -11.23
N PRO A 34 15.52 2.49 -12.42
CA PRO A 34 16.97 2.50 -12.61
C PRO A 34 17.59 3.83 -12.19
N GLU A 35 18.69 3.77 -11.44
CA GLU A 35 19.38 4.97 -11.00
C GLU A 35 20.03 5.71 -12.17
N GLY A 36 19.90 7.04 -12.19
CA GLY A 36 20.37 7.88 -13.29
C GLY A 36 19.36 8.07 -14.44
N ALA A 37 18.24 7.35 -14.45
CA ALA A 37 17.17 7.50 -15.46
C ALA A 37 16.63 8.94 -15.55
N GLU A 38 16.66 9.67 -14.44
CA GLU A 38 16.17 11.06 -14.34
C GLU A 38 17.10 12.12 -14.94
N LYS A 39 18.33 11.77 -15.32
CA LYS A 39 19.33 12.68 -15.91
C LYS A 39 19.48 14.00 -15.12
N GLY A 40 19.47 13.90 -13.78
CA GLY A 40 19.66 15.02 -12.86
C GLY A 40 18.39 15.73 -12.38
N ASN A 41 17.21 15.44 -12.95
CA ASN A 41 15.95 16.05 -12.48
C ASN A 41 14.81 15.02 -12.33
N ALA A 42 14.76 14.41 -11.14
CA ALA A 42 13.73 13.43 -10.77
C ALA A 42 12.30 13.99 -10.89
N ARG A 43 12.09 15.28 -10.60
CA ARG A 43 10.76 15.90 -10.68
C ARG A 43 10.24 15.92 -12.10
N THR A 44 11.03 16.45 -13.04
CA THR A 44 10.64 16.56 -14.45
C THR A 44 10.46 15.18 -15.07
N PHE A 45 11.38 14.25 -14.75
CA PHE A 45 11.28 12.86 -15.15
C PHE A 45 9.93 12.24 -14.74
N LEU A 46 9.56 12.35 -13.46
CA LEU A 46 8.32 11.78 -12.94
C LEU A 46 7.08 12.45 -13.52
N MET A 47 7.10 13.78 -13.71
CA MET A 47 5.99 14.50 -14.33
C MET A 47 5.76 14.07 -15.79
N ALA A 48 6.80 13.66 -16.51
CA ALA A 48 6.69 13.15 -17.88
C ALA A 48 6.34 11.65 -17.94
N TRP A 49 6.92 10.83 -17.06
CA TRP A 49 6.78 9.38 -17.09
C TRP A 49 5.48 8.89 -16.44
N LEU A 50 5.11 9.36 -15.25
CA LEU A 50 3.94 8.85 -14.52
C LEU A 50 2.62 8.94 -15.33
N PRO A 51 2.31 10.04 -16.05
CA PRO A 51 1.09 10.10 -16.84
C PRO A 51 1.07 9.05 -17.96
N LYS A 52 2.19 8.85 -18.66
CA LYS A 52 2.34 7.83 -19.70
C LYS A 52 2.26 6.42 -19.13
N ALA A 53 2.94 6.20 -18.01
CA ALA A 53 3.01 4.91 -17.34
C ALA A 53 1.66 4.48 -16.75
N LEU A 54 0.81 5.42 -16.35
CA LEU A 54 -0.48 5.16 -15.71
C LEU A 54 -1.70 5.46 -16.60
N GLY A 55 -1.50 6.04 -17.79
CA GLY A 55 -2.61 6.47 -18.65
C GLY A 55 -3.45 7.58 -18.03
N LEU A 56 -2.81 8.53 -17.33
CA LEU A 56 -3.52 9.65 -16.70
C LEU A 56 -3.87 10.72 -17.74
N SER A 57 -5.08 11.28 -17.64
CA SER A 57 -5.52 12.38 -18.51
C SER A 57 -4.64 13.62 -18.36
N ILE A 58 -4.30 14.23 -19.49
CA ILE A 58 -3.51 15.46 -19.57
C ILE A 58 -4.30 16.66 -19.04
N GLU A 59 -5.64 16.60 -19.09
CA GLU A 59 -6.54 17.68 -18.66
C GLU A 59 -6.49 17.93 -17.15
N GLN A 60 -6.01 16.96 -16.37
CA GLN A 60 -5.87 17.09 -14.93
C GLN A 60 -4.42 16.88 -14.50
N PRO A 61 -3.52 17.85 -14.77
CA PRO A 61 -2.12 17.72 -14.39
C PRO A 61 -1.98 17.62 -12.86
N PHE A 62 -0.98 16.89 -12.40
CA PHE A 62 -0.56 16.92 -11.01
C PHE A 62 0.77 17.66 -10.87
N THR A 63 1.04 18.18 -9.68
CA THR A 63 2.32 18.84 -9.40
C THR A 63 3.11 18.07 -8.36
N ILE A 64 4.36 17.76 -8.69
CA ILE A 64 5.33 17.22 -7.74
C ILE A 64 6.05 18.39 -7.07
N LYS A 65 6.00 18.45 -5.74
CA LYS A 65 6.74 19.44 -4.95
C LYS A 65 8.22 19.09 -4.89
N GLN A 66 8.53 17.83 -4.56
CA GLN A 66 9.91 17.34 -4.39
C GLN A 66 9.99 15.87 -4.80
N ALA A 67 11.14 15.45 -5.30
CA ALA A 67 11.47 14.05 -5.56
C ALA A 67 12.95 13.82 -5.27
N TYR A 68 13.28 12.79 -4.49
CA TYR A 68 14.67 12.48 -4.12
C TYR A 68 14.84 11.01 -3.74
N TRP A 69 16.05 10.48 -3.96
CA TRP A 69 16.39 9.11 -3.61
C TRP A 69 16.67 8.95 -2.12
N LEU A 70 16.10 7.90 -1.55
CA LEU A 70 16.36 7.44 -0.19
C LEU A 70 17.44 6.35 -0.19
N GLY A 71 18.22 6.32 0.88
CA GLY A 71 19.27 5.33 1.08
C GLY A 71 20.61 5.71 0.46
N THR A 72 21.56 4.80 0.63
CA THR A 72 22.97 4.93 0.25
C THR A 72 23.13 5.01 -1.26
N SER A 73 23.97 5.93 -1.75
CA SER A 73 24.30 6.06 -3.19
C SER A 73 24.85 4.73 -3.75
N PRO A 74 24.59 4.39 -5.03
CA PRO A 74 25.03 3.16 -5.66
C PRO A 74 26.56 2.98 -5.62
N GLN A 75 27.31 4.09 -5.64
CA GLN A 75 28.76 4.07 -5.50
C GLN A 75 29.21 3.54 -4.13
N ASN A 76 28.41 3.80 -3.09
CA ASN A 76 28.63 3.30 -1.74
C ASN A 76 27.99 1.92 -1.53
N GLN A 77 26.91 1.59 -2.26
CA GLN A 77 26.31 0.25 -2.26
C GLN A 77 27.25 -0.81 -2.82
N ALA A 78 28.01 -0.50 -3.87
CA ALA A 78 29.05 -1.38 -4.40
C ALA A 78 30.14 -1.69 -3.37
N ARG A 79 30.39 -0.77 -2.42
CA ARG A 79 31.34 -0.99 -1.31
C ARG A 79 30.75 -1.83 -0.17
N THR A 80 29.43 -1.83 0.00
CA THR A 80 28.73 -2.57 1.06
C THR A 80 28.13 -3.90 0.58
N GLY A 81 28.21 -4.21 -0.72
CA GLY A 81 27.61 -5.40 -1.31
C GLY A 81 26.08 -5.35 -1.41
N GLU A 82 25.48 -4.16 -1.27
CA GLU A 82 24.03 -4.00 -1.23
C GLU A 82 23.47 -3.83 -2.66
N THR A 83 22.76 -4.82 -3.19
CA THR A 83 22.26 -4.82 -4.59
C THR A 83 20.82 -4.32 -4.74
N ARG A 84 20.22 -3.80 -3.67
CA ARG A 84 18.81 -3.41 -3.67
C ARG A 84 18.61 -2.05 -4.33
N PRO A 85 17.69 -1.92 -5.31
CA PRO A 85 17.39 -0.64 -5.93
C PRO A 85 16.87 0.35 -4.88
N ARG A 86 17.36 1.60 -4.96
CA ARG A 86 16.95 2.67 -4.04
C ARG A 86 15.48 3.03 -4.21
N ILE A 87 14.93 3.62 -3.16
CA ILE A 87 13.54 4.10 -3.15
C ILE A 87 13.55 5.56 -3.58
N LEU A 88 12.84 5.89 -4.65
CA LEU A 88 12.59 7.27 -5.03
C LEU A 88 11.36 7.77 -4.25
N LEU A 89 11.57 8.70 -3.32
CA LEU A 89 10.50 9.34 -2.56
C LEU A 89 9.99 10.56 -3.31
N VAL A 90 8.68 10.63 -3.50
CA VAL A 90 8.01 11.68 -4.27
C VAL A 90 6.98 12.34 -3.41
N LYS A 91 7.06 13.66 -3.28
CA LYS A 91 6.10 14.48 -2.57
C LYS A 91 5.27 15.29 -3.56
N PHE A 92 3.97 15.02 -3.59
CA PHE A 92 3.01 15.79 -4.37
C PHE A 92 2.65 17.10 -3.67
N LEU A 93 2.23 18.10 -4.46
CA LEU A 93 1.73 19.35 -3.92
C LEU A 93 0.43 19.14 -3.13
N THR A 94 -0.45 18.28 -3.64
CA THR A 94 -1.75 17.97 -3.03
C THR A 94 -1.92 16.48 -2.82
N TYR A 95 -2.50 16.08 -1.68
CA TYR A 95 -2.76 14.67 -1.39
C TYR A 95 -3.73 14.03 -2.39
N ARG A 96 -4.63 14.83 -2.99
CA ARG A 96 -5.61 14.38 -3.99
C ARG A 96 -4.93 13.84 -5.23
N ASP A 97 -3.89 14.54 -5.72
CA ASP A 97 -3.07 14.09 -6.85
C ASP A 97 -2.40 12.76 -6.54
N LYS A 98 -1.79 12.67 -5.36
CA LYS A 98 -1.17 11.43 -4.89
C LYS A 98 -2.18 10.29 -4.85
N ASP A 99 -3.36 10.50 -4.26
CA ASP A 99 -4.39 9.48 -4.13
C ASP A 99 -4.91 9.02 -5.49
N ARG A 100 -5.05 9.94 -6.46
CA ARG A 100 -5.41 9.60 -7.83
C ARG A 100 -4.33 8.73 -8.49
N VAL A 101 -3.07 9.15 -8.45
CA VAL A 101 -1.93 8.38 -8.96
C VAL A 101 -1.91 6.98 -8.34
N MET A 102 -2.07 6.87 -7.02
CA MET A 102 -2.08 5.60 -6.30
C MET A 102 -3.27 4.71 -6.70
N LYS A 103 -4.48 5.28 -6.88
CA LYS A 103 -5.66 4.54 -7.32
C LYS A 103 -5.44 3.97 -8.73
N THR A 104 -4.98 4.78 -9.67
CA THR A 104 -4.71 4.34 -11.04
C THR A 104 -3.61 3.29 -11.07
N ALA A 105 -2.56 3.45 -10.27
CA ALA A 105 -1.49 2.46 -10.14
C ALA A 105 -1.99 1.10 -9.62
N ARG A 106 -2.96 1.08 -8.69
CA ARG A 106 -3.53 -0.17 -8.16
C ARG A 106 -4.44 -0.89 -9.16
N LEU A 107 -5.12 -0.15 -10.03
CA LEU A 107 -5.95 -0.72 -11.09
C LEU A 107 -5.11 -1.29 -12.23
N LYS A 108 -3.88 -0.80 -12.38
CA LYS A 108 -2.95 -1.28 -13.39
C LYS A 108 -2.19 -2.50 -12.87
N GLU A 109 -2.18 -3.58 -13.64
CA GLU A 109 -1.51 -4.82 -13.24
C GLU A 109 0.00 -4.66 -13.05
N LYS A 110 0.66 -3.99 -14.01
CA LYS A 110 2.10 -3.71 -14.00
C LYS A 110 2.38 -2.29 -14.44
N VAL A 111 3.19 -1.59 -13.64
CA VAL A 111 3.75 -0.28 -14.02
C VAL A 111 5.19 -0.51 -14.45
N LEU A 112 5.51 -0.20 -15.70
CA LEU A 112 6.83 -0.48 -16.28
C LEU A 112 7.58 0.81 -16.61
N PHE A 113 8.90 0.74 -16.48
CA PHE A 113 9.85 1.72 -16.99
C PHE A 113 11.02 0.98 -17.61
N GLU A 114 11.28 1.15 -18.92
CA GLU A 114 12.40 0.49 -19.62
C GLU A 114 12.48 -1.02 -19.31
N ASN A 115 11.34 -1.72 -19.37
CA ASN A 115 11.16 -3.14 -19.01
C ASN A 115 11.37 -3.50 -17.53
N SER A 116 11.71 -2.54 -16.68
CA SER A 116 11.79 -2.71 -15.23
C SER A 116 10.43 -2.50 -14.58
N HIS A 117 10.03 -3.41 -13.70
CA HIS A 117 8.78 -3.30 -12.94
C HIS A 117 8.94 -2.28 -11.81
N VAL A 118 8.14 -1.23 -11.86
CA VAL A 118 8.11 -0.17 -10.85
C VAL A 118 6.97 -0.41 -9.88
N MET A 119 7.31 -0.62 -8.61
CA MET A 119 6.32 -0.77 -7.54
C MET A 119 6.04 0.59 -6.89
N ILE A 120 4.76 0.88 -6.66
CA ILE A 120 4.29 2.16 -6.10
C ILE A 120 3.63 1.89 -4.74
N PHE A 121 4.15 2.52 -3.69
CA PHE A 121 3.66 2.36 -2.33
C PHE A 121 3.37 3.71 -1.64
N PRO A 122 2.40 3.76 -0.71
CA PRO A 122 2.26 4.91 0.17
C PRO A 122 3.47 5.04 1.11
N ASP A 123 3.83 6.26 1.46
CA ASP A 123 4.82 6.53 2.51
C ASP A 123 4.11 6.58 3.88
N LEU A 124 4.18 5.48 4.62
CA LEU A 124 3.53 5.31 5.92
C LEU A 124 4.53 5.56 7.06
N SER A 125 4.07 6.05 8.21
CA SER A 125 4.88 6.12 9.43
C SER A 125 5.34 4.72 9.89
N ALA A 126 6.35 4.68 10.75
CA ALA A 126 6.82 3.41 11.30
C ALA A 126 5.74 2.69 12.12
N GLU A 127 4.94 3.44 12.88
CA GLU A 127 3.88 2.89 13.71
C GLU A 127 2.74 2.31 12.86
N VAL A 128 2.31 3.03 11.81
CA VAL A 128 1.30 2.50 10.88
C VAL A 128 1.82 1.25 10.17
N GLN A 129 3.08 1.23 9.74
CA GLN A 129 3.69 0.03 9.16
C GLN A 129 3.69 -1.14 10.13
N LYS A 130 4.03 -0.89 11.41
CA LYS A 130 4.00 -1.90 12.47
C LYS A 130 2.58 -2.45 12.65
N GLN A 131 1.57 -1.58 12.70
CA GLN A 131 0.17 -1.97 12.80
C GLN A 131 -0.27 -2.81 11.60
N TRP A 132 0.12 -2.45 10.37
CA TRP A 132 -0.21 -3.21 9.16
C TRP A 132 0.45 -4.60 9.15
N LYS A 133 1.67 -4.71 9.69
CA LYS A 133 2.38 -6.00 9.83
C LYS A 133 1.65 -6.96 10.77
N LEU A 134 0.92 -6.46 11.78
CA LEU A 134 0.10 -7.33 12.65
C LEU A 134 -0.98 -8.08 11.87
N PHE A 135 -1.38 -7.58 10.70
CA PHE A 135 -2.34 -8.25 9.82
C PHE A 135 -1.68 -9.16 8.77
N ASP A 136 -0.37 -9.42 8.82
CA ASP A 136 0.32 -10.25 7.82
C ASP A 136 -0.26 -11.67 7.74
N GLY A 137 -0.57 -12.30 8.87
CA GLY A 137 -1.25 -13.60 8.93
C GLY A 137 -2.65 -13.55 8.28
N VAL A 138 -3.45 -12.53 8.64
CA VAL A 138 -4.78 -12.29 8.07
C VAL A 138 -4.70 -12.11 6.54
N LYS A 139 -3.74 -11.32 6.05
CA LYS A 139 -3.51 -11.10 4.61
C LYS A 139 -3.15 -12.39 3.88
N GLN A 140 -2.32 -13.24 4.48
CA GLN A 140 -1.95 -14.52 3.86
C GLN A 140 -3.19 -15.40 3.67
N ARG A 141 -4.05 -15.51 4.69
CA ARG A 141 -5.28 -16.29 4.61
C ARG A 141 -6.28 -15.72 3.62
N LEU A 142 -6.46 -14.39 3.58
CA LEU A 142 -7.32 -13.73 2.58
C LEU A 142 -6.84 -13.96 1.15
N ARG A 143 -5.51 -14.01 0.91
CA ARG A 143 -4.94 -14.37 -0.39
C ARG A 143 -5.25 -15.81 -0.78
N HIS A 144 -5.15 -16.75 0.17
CA HIS A 144 -5.50 -18.16 -0.08
C HIS A 144 -6.99 -18.31 -0.42
N LEU A 145 -7.86 -17.58 0.27
CA LEU A 145 -9.31 -17.55 0.02
C LEU A 145 -9.72 -16.71 -1.20
N ARG A 146 -8.75 -16.11 -1.92
CA ARG A 146 -8.97 -15.21 -3.06
C ARG A 146 -10.01 -14.10 -2.77
N LYS A 147 -10.05 -13.59 -1.54
CA LYS A 147 -10.95 -12.50 -1.14
C LYS A 147 -10.33 -11.15 -1.43
N GLU A 148 -11.14 -10.21 -1.91
CA GLU A 148 -10.72 -8.82 -2.04
C GLU A 148 -10.56 -8.18 -0.66
N TYR A 149 -9.42 -7.55 -0.44
CA TYR A 149 -9.13 -6.82 0.77
C TYR A 149 -8.33 -5.56 0.48
N GLY A 150 -8.32 -4.64 1.44
CA GLY A 150 -7.48 -3.45 1.37
C GLY A 150 -7.29 -2.83 2.75
N PHE A 151 -6.41 -1.85 2.83
CA PHE A 151 -6.25 -1.06 4.05
C PHE A 151 -6.77 0.35 3.84
N MET A 152 -7.45 0.83 4.86
CA MET A 152 -7.72 2.24 5.06
C MET A 152 -6.75 2.81 6.09
N PHE A 153 -6.30 4.03 5.82
CA PHE A 153 -5.50 4.78 6.76
C PHE A 153 -6.29 5.02 8.08
N PRO A 154 -5.64 4.99 9.26
CA PRO A 154 -4.24 4.61 9.47
C PRO A 154 -4.01 3.11 9.32
N ALA A 155 -4.75 2.25 10.00
CA ALA A 155 -4.55 0.79 9.96
C ALA A 155 -5.85 0.01 10.15
N ARG A 156 -6.84 0.25 9.27
CA ARG A 156 -8.11 -0.50 9.26
C ARG A 156 -8.16 -1.42 8.06
N LEU A 157 -8.15 -2.72 8.29
CA LEU A 157 -8.33 -3.72 7.24
C LEU A 157 -9.80 -3.71 6.80
N ARG A 158 -10.04 -3.66 5.49
CA ARG A 158 -11.37 -3.90 4.92
C ARG A 158 -11.36 -5.19 4.11
N ILE A 159 -12.40 -5.99 4.26
CA ILE A 159 -12.58 -7.28 3.59
C ILE A 159 -13.92 -7.24 2.88
N GLN A 160 -13.95 -7.63 1.61
CA GLN A 160 -15.20 -7.77 0.86
C GLN A 160 -15.80 -9.17 1.10
N HIS A 161 -17.06 -9.21 1.52
CA HIS A 161 -17.80 -10.46 1.68
C HIS A 161 -19.26 -10.24 1.23
N LYS A 162 -19.80 -11.11 0.38
CA LYS A 162 -21.20 -11.04 -0.11
C LYS A 162 -21.63 -9.65 -0.61
N GLY A 163 -20.74 -8.95 -1.31
CA GLY A 163 -21.00 -7.61 -1.88
C GLY A 163 -20.85 -6.44 -0.90
N THR A 164 -20.57 -6.68 0.39
CA THR A 164 -20.38 -5.63 1.40
C THR A 164 -18.94 -5.57 1.91
N TRP A 165 -18.50 -4.36 2.29
CA TRP A 165 -17.19 -4.14 2.89
C TRP A 165 -17.29 -4.15 4.42
N HIS A 166 -16.56 -5.08 5.05
CA HIS A 166 -16.43 -5.16 6.51
C HIS A 166 -15.09 -4.58 6.96
N TYR A 167 -15.07 -3.89 8.11
CA TYR A 167 -13.91 -3.12 8.57
C TYR A 167 -13.40 -3.57 9.94
N PHE A 168 -12.09 -3.78 10.04
CA PHE A 168 -11.44 -4.33 11.24
C PHE A 168 -10.26 -3.47 11.66
N SER A 169 -10.23 -3.09 12.93
CA SER A 169 -9.09 -2.41 13.56
C SER A 169 -8.22 -3.37 14.39
N SER A 170 -8.62 -4.65 14.53
CA SER A 170 -7.91 -5.69 15.26
C SER A 170 -7.72 -6.91 14.37
N PRO A 171 -6.50 -7.50 14.32
CA PRO A 171 -6.24 -8.74 13.60
C PRO A 171 -7.12 -9.89 14.12
N VAL A 172 -7.28 -10.00 15.44
CA VAL A 172 -8.07 -11.08 16.09
C VAL A 172 -9.51 -11.09 15.58
N LYS A 173 -10.16 -9.91 15.56
CA LYS A 173 -11.53 -9.78 15.05
C LYS A 173 -11.63 -10.10 13.55
N ALA A 174 -10.59 -9.77 12.78
CA ALA A 174 -10.55 -10.11 11.37
C ALA A 174 -10.38 -11.63 11.16
N GLU A 175 -9.59 -12.31 11.99
CA GLU A 175 -9.44 -13.77 11.94
C GLU A 175 -10.72 -14.51 12.33
N GLU A 176 -11.40 -14.06 13.38
CA GLU A 176 -12.72 -14.56 13.79
C GLU A 176 -13.72 -14.44 12.64
N PHE A 177 -13.75 -13.28 11.97
CA PHE A 177 -14.60 -13.07 10.80
C PHE A 177 -14.24 -14.02 9.65
N ILE A 178 -12.96 -14.27 9.39
CA ILE A 178 -12.54 -15.23 8.36
C ILE A 178 -12.99 -16.65 8.69
N ARG A 179 -12.88 -17.09 9.96
CA ARG A 179 -13.38 -18.40 10.40
C ARG A 179 -14.89 -18.52 10.17
N GLN A 180 -15.66 -17.47 10.47
CA GLN A 180 -17.11 -17.44 10.22
C GLN A 180 -17.45 -17.48 8.73
N MET A 181 -16.63 -16.86 7.87
CA MET A 181 -16.81 -16.94 6.41
C MET A 181 -16.55 -18.34 5.88
N GLU A 182 -15.55 -19.04 6.42
CA GLU A 182 -15.23 -20.43 6.04
C GLU A 182 -16.31 -21.40 6.53
N SER A 183 -16.83 -21.23 7.75
CA SER A 183 -17.90 -22.08 8.29
C SER A 183 -19.28 -21.86 7.65
N SER A 184 -19.46 -20.74 6.94
CA SER A 184 -20.72 -20.38 6.27
C SER A 184 -20.70 -20.60 4.76
N SER A 185 -19.64 -21.25 4.23
CA SER A 185 -19.67 -21.86 2.90
C SER A 185 -20.10 -23.31 3.06
N PRO A 186 -21.37 -23.67 2.84
CA PRO A 186 -21.77 -25.06 2.85
C PRO A 186 -21.17 -25.74 1.62
N GLU A 187 -20.83 -27.00 1.83
CA GLU A 187 -20.47 -28.00 0.84
C GLU A 187 -21.37 -27.91 -0.39
N ASP A 188 -20.73 -27.90 -1.56
CA ASP A 188 -21.33 -28.32 -2.82
C ASP A 188 -21.77 -29.78 -2.61
N SER A 189 -23.01 -29.96 -2.18
CA SER A 189 -23.62 -31.28 -2.04
C SER A 189 -23.93 -31.77 -3.44
N SER A 190 -23.01 -32.59 -3.95
CA SER A 190 -23.36 -33.60 -4.94
C SER A 190 -24.51 -34.43 -4.36
N GLN A 191 -25.67 -34.36 -5.01
CA GLN A 191 -26.61 -35.47 -4.98
C GLN A 191 -26.93 -35.85 -6.43
N ASP A 192 -26.52 -37.07 -6.73
CA ASP A 192 -26.95 -37.90 -7.84
C ASP A 192 -28.45 -37.78 -8.08
N HIS A 193 -28.83 -37.61 -9.34
CA HIS A 193 -30.03 -38.24 -9.88
C HIS A 193 -29.61 -39.13 -11.04
N GLN A 194 -29.26 -40.37 -10.68
CA GLN A 194 -29.39 -41.51 -11.56
C GLN A 194 -30.66 -42.25 -11.13
N GLU A 195 -31.74 -42.10 -11.90
CA GLU A 195 -32.84 -43.06 -11.90
C GLU A 195 -33.56 -43.07 -13.25
N ASN A 196 -33.22 -44.09 -14.05
CA ASN A 196 -34.01 -44.92 -14.97
C ASN A 196 -35.33 -44.41 -15.61
N GLY A 197 -35.48 -44.74 -16.90
CA GLY A 197 -36.67 -45.50 -17.33
C GLY A 197 -37.30 -45.10 -18.68
N GLU A 198 -37.13 -46.01 -19.65
CA GLU A 198 -37.85 -46.18 -20.93
C GLU A 198 -37.38 -45.38 -22.17
#